data_AF-A0A7W0Q149-F1
#
_entry.id   AF-A0A7W0Q149-F1
#
_cell.length_a   1.000
_cell.length_b   1.000
_cell.length_c   1.000
_cell.angle_alpha   90.00
_cell.angle_beta   90.00
_cell.angle_gamma   90.00
#
_symmetry.space_group_name_H-M   'P 1'
#
loop_
_entity.id
_entity.type
_entity.pdbx_description
1 polymer ?
#
loop_
_entity_poly.entity_id
_entity_poly.type
_entity_poly.pdbx_seq_one_letter_code
_entity_poly.pdbx_strand_id
1 'polypeptide(L)'
;MPATVVDAVQLPLPCACRCHETLTLDERAAGIEALYRFDDAMRGWGQTVIWDLAAPTLWRLQQQLGDVKWVAVRDNGCIHSRLLGFCVHELIHAMCGDPSKPNYGTPVGLPYGVPEHVSPTEEAAYLHPFNQHEARAWVGLAPVAHRLFGIEWTLLPARDVGTYGFAGGNSLCDVPEGYRKVPHYDHHQHPRRYDSLARKLEDEAREWFTPDKLGEIAAKFEDAERHGRAKRPAAYPAPREMARLKPKKPGRNDLCLCGSMRKWKQCCGALVEV
;
A
#
# COMPACT_ATOMS: atom_id res chain seq x y z
N MET A 1 -13.29 11.99 -5.82
CA MET A 1 -12.30 10.96 -5.42
C MET A 1 -13.08 9.73 -5.01
N PRO A 2 -12.63 8.52 -5.36
CA PRO A 2 -13.27 7.32 -4.89
C PRO A 2 -13.26 7.31 -3.35
N ALA A 3 -14.43 7.29 -2.73
CA ALA A 3 -14.54 7.23 -1.26
C ALA A 3 -14.48 5.77 -0.78
N THR A 4 -14.60 4.82 -1.70
CA THR A 4 -14.75 3.40 -1.43
C THR A 4 -14.02 2.53 -2.47
N VAL A 5 -13.81 1.26 -2.14
CA VAL A 5 -13.28 0.27 -3.09
C VAL A 5 -14.18 0.10 -4.32
N VAL A 6 -15.49 0.31 -4.16
CA VAL A 6 -16.46 0.24 -5.26
C VAL A 6 -16.22 1.36 -6.26
N ASP A 7 -16.08 2.59 -5.77
CA ASP A 7 -15.77 3.74 -6.63
C ASP A 7 -14.45 3.54 -7.38
N ALA A 8 -13.46 2.93 -6.70
CA ALA A 8 -12.15 2.63 -7.26
C ALA A 8 -12.22 1.67 -8.45
N VAL A 9 -13.03 0.61 -8.36
CA VAL A 9 -13.12 -0.41 -9.42
C VAL A 9 -14.17 -0.10 -10.49
N GLN A 10 -15.13 0.80 -10.22
CA GLN A 10 -16.15 1.23 -11.19
C GLN A 10 -15.61 2.22 -12.23
N LEU A 11 -14.48 2.87 -11.95
CA LEU A 11 -13.85 3.85 -12.82
C LEU A 11 -12.42 3.40 -13.17
N PRO A 12 -12.24 2.28 -13.90
CA PRO A 12 -10.91 1.84 -14.28
C PRO A 12 -10.23 2.92 -15.13
N LEU A 13 -8.99 3.21 -14.78
CA LEU A 13 -8.15 4.20 -15.45
C LEU A 13 -7.12 3.49 -16.33
N PRO A 14 -6.52 4.19 -17.32
CA PRO A 14 -5.44 3.61 -18.11
C PRO A 14 -4.28 3.20 -17.20
N CYS A 15 -3.89 1.92 -17.27
CA CYS A 15 -2.79 1.37 -16.48
C CYS A 15 -1.52 1.25 -17.34
N ALA A 16 -0.39 1.76 -16.85
CA ALA A 16 0.92 1.64 -17.52
C ALA A 16 1.39 0.19 -17.67
N CYS A 17 0.97 -0.71 -16.77
CA CYS A 17 1.26 -2.16 -16.85
C CYS A 17 0.35 -2.91 -17.84
N ARG A 18 -0.55 -2.21 -18.54
CA ARG A 18 -1.45 -2.78 -19.57
C ARG A 18 -2.29 -3.98 -19.09
N CYS A 19 -2.67 -4.01 -17.80
CA CYS A 19 -3.40 -5.14 -17.20
C CYS A 19 -4.71 -5.50 -17.92
N HIS A 20 -5.41 -4.54 -18.54
CA HIS A 20 -6.62 -4.83 -19.32
C HIS A 20 -6.37 -5.56 -20.64
N GLU A 21 -5.13 -5.56 -21.11
CA GLU A 21 -4.70 -6.21 -22.35
C GLU A 21 -3.95 -7.51 -22.08
N THR A 22 -3.23 -7.58 -20.94
CA THR A 22 -2.39 -8.73 -20.59
C THR A 22 -3.09 -9.74 -19.70
N LEU A 23 -4.03 -9.31 -18.85
CA LEU A 23 -4.77 -10.21 -17.96
C LEU A 23 -6.08 -10.64 -18.62
N THR A 24 -6.40 -11.92 -18.45
CA THR A 24 -7.70 -12.49 -18.79
C THR A 24 -8.83 -11.82 -17.99
N LEU A 25 -10.07 -12.04 -18.42
CA LEU A 25 -11.21 -11.53 -17.66
C LEU A 25 -11.29 -12.16 -16.26
N ASP A 26 -10.90 -13.43 -16.13
CA ASP A 26 -10.97 -14.18 -14.87
C ASP A 26 -9.91 -13.67 -13.88
N GLU A 27 -8.68 -13.43 -14.34
CA GLU A 27 -7.64 -12.80 -13.52
C GLU A 27 -8.04 -11.39 -13.08
N ARG A 28 -8.63 -10.59 -13.97
CA ARG A 28 -9.12 -9.25 -13.59
C ARG A 28 -10.23 -9.33 -12.55
N ALA A 29 -11.15 -10.29 -12.67
CA ALA A 29 -12.18 -10.53 -11.68
C ALA A 29 -11.58 -10.96 -10.33
N ALA A 30 -10.62 -11.88 -10.33
CA ALA A 30 -9.90 -12.32 -9.13
C ALA A 30 -9.16 -11.14 -8.45
N GLY A 31 -8.55 -10.26 -9.23
CA GLY A 31 -7.90 -9.06 -8.69
C GLY A 31 -8.89 -8.09 -8.01
N ILE A 32 -10.09 -7.92 -8.58
CA ILE A 32 -11.15 -7.09 -7.96
C ILE A 32 -11.70 -7.75 -6.69
N GLU A 33 -11.90 -9.06 -6.72
CA GLU A 33 -12.30 -9.82 -5.53
C GLU A 33 -11.26 -9.68 -4.42
N ALA A 34 -9.96 -9.77 -4.73
CA ALA A 34 -8.90 -9.56 -3.75
C ALA A 34 -8.97 -8.17 -3.09
N LEU A 35 -9.26 -7.10 -3.86
CA LEU A 35 -9.44 -5.75 -3.30
C LEU A 35 -10.65 -5.66 -2.36
N TYR A 36 -11.75 -6.32 -2.70
CA TYR A 36 -12.94 -6.40 -1.84
C TYR A 36 -12.66 -7.14 -0.54
N ARG A 37 -11.97 -8.27 -0.62
CA ARG A 37 -11.58 -9.05 0.56
C ARG A 37 -10.59 -8.30 1.44
N PHE A 38 -9.67 -7.54 0.84
CA PHE A 38 -8.79 -6.62 1.56
C PHE A 38 -9.58 -5.54 2.30
N ASP A 39 -10.52 -4.84 1.62
CA ASP A 39 -11.34 -3.81 2.27
C ASP A 39 -12.12 -4.37 3.46
N ASP A 40 -12.72 -5.55 3.31
CA ASP A 40 -13.36 -6.26 4.40
C ASP A 40 -12.37 -6.56 5.54
N ALA A 41 -11.21 -7.17 5.27
CA ALA A 41 -10.25 -7.51 6.33
C ALA A 41 -9.79 -6.29 7.14
N MET A 42 -9.48 -5.18 6.46
CA MET A 42 -9.10 -3.92 7.11
C MET A 42 -10.23 -3.39 8.01
N ARG A 43 -11.48 -3.44 7.53
CA ARG A 43 -12.68 -3.07 8.29
C ARG A 43 -12.90 -3.99 9.49
N GLY A 44 -12.55 -5.27 9.36
CA GLY A 44 -12.52 -6.26 10.43
C GLY A 44 -11.66 -5.81 11.60
N TRP A 45 -10.43 -5.37 11.29
CA TRP A 45 -9.49 -4.79 12.26
C TRP A 45 -9.84 -3.37 12.73
N GLY A 46 -10.92 -2.78 12.22
CA GLY A 46 -11.35 -1.43 12.58
C GLY A 46 -10.60 -0.31 11.87
N GLN A 47 -9.95 -0.63 10.75
CA GLN A 47 -9.34 0.33 9.84
C GLN A 47 -10.34 0.75 8.76
N THR A 48 -10.21 1.98 8.28
CA THR A 48 -10.94 2.45 7.09
C THR A 48 -9.96 2.59 5.94
N VAL A 49 -10.19 1.90 4.82
CA VAL A 49 -9.35 2.06 3.63
C VAL A 49 -9.82 3.29 2.85
N ILE A 50 -8.86 4.14 2.48
CA ILE A 50 -9.08 5.32 1.67
C ILE A 50 -8.47 5.10 0.30
N TRP A 51 -9.27 5.27 -0.74
CA TRP A 51 -8.93 4.89 -2.11
C TRP A 51 -8.52 6.11 -2.95
N ASP A 52 -7.25 6.52 -2.85
CA ASP A 52 -6.74 7.77 -3.41
C ASP A 52 -6.08 7.59 -4.80
N LEU A 53 -6.88 7.21 -5.80
CA LEU A 53 -6.43 6.76 -7.13
C LEU A 53 -5.94 7.84 -8.11
N ALA A 54 -5.90 9.11 -7.71
CA ALA A 54 -5.56 10.21 -8.62
C ALA A 54 -4.55 11.20 -8.05
N ALA A 55 -4.76 11.68 -6.83
CA ALA A 55 -3.81 12.59 -6.19
C ALA A 55 -3.94 12.51 -4.68
N PRO A 56 -2.84 12.58 -3.92
CA PRO A 56 -2.76 12.21 -2.49
C PRO A 56 -3.45 13.22 -1.55
N THR A 57 -4.70 13.55 -1.84
CA THR A 57 -5.47 14.60 -1.18
C THR A 57 -5.90 14.14 0.20
N LEU A 58 -6.46 12.92 0.27
CA LEU A 58 -6.96 12.36 1.54
C LEU A 58 -5.81 11.93 2.43
N TRP A 59 -4.70 11.48 1.82
CA TRP A 59 -3.46 11.24 2.54
C TRP A 59 -2.91 12.50 3.22
N ARG A 60 -2.84 13.64 2.52
CA ARG A 60 -2.38 14.89 3.13
C ARG A 60 -3.31 15.38 4.24
N LEU A 61 -4.62 15.17 4.08
CA LEU A 61 -5.60 15.46 5.14
C LEU A 61 -5.42 14.53 6.34
N GLN A 62 -5.14 13.24 6.14
CA GLN A 62 -4.83 12.31 7.22
C GLN A 62 -3.65 12.79 8.08
N GLN A 63 -2.58 13.27 7.44
CA GLN A 63 -1.41 13.81 8.14
C GLN A 63 -1.75 15.04 9.01
N GLN A 64 -2.81 15.77 8.69
CA GLN A 64 -3.26 16.95 9.42
C GLN A 64 -4.25 16.64 10.55
N LEU A 65 -5.06 15.59 10.40
CA LEU A 65 -6.15 15.28 11.34
C LEU A 65 -5.66 14.61 12.63
N GLY A 66 -4.53 13.89 12.61
CA GLY A 66 -4.04 13.12 13.76
C GLY A 66 -4.97 11.96 14.15
N ASP A 67 -4.41 10.87 14.67
CA ASP A 67 -5.14 9.73 15.28
C ASP A 67 -6.21 8.99 14.44
N VAL A 68 -6.36 9.28 13.15
CA VAL A 68 -7.31 8.57 12.28
C VAL A 68 -6.78 7.19 11.86
N LYS A 69 -7.63 6.16 11.99
CA LYS A 69 -7.33 4.76 11.58
C LYS A 69 -7.61 4.54 10.10
N TRP A 70 -6.86 5.24 9.27
CA TRP A 70 -7.01 5.22 7.82
C TRP A 70 -5.82 4.53 7.14
N VAL A 71 -6.11 3.74 6.10
CA VAL A 71 -5.09 3.18 5.20
C VAL A 71 -5.31 3.78 3.82
N ALA A 72 -4.47 4.74 3.46
CA ALA A 72 -4.56 5.42 2.17
C ALA A 72 -3.87 4.59 1.09
N VAL A 73 -4.65 3.84 0.30
CA VAL A 73 -4.16 3.14 -0.89
C VAL A 73 -4.13 4.09 -2.10
N ARG A 74 -2.96 4.21 -2.74
CA ARG A 74 -2.68 5.18 -3.80
C ARG A 74 -1.99 4.51 -4.98
N ASP A 75 -2.45 4.78 -6.20
CA ASP A 75 -1.65 4.53 -7.40
C ASP A 75 -2.19 5.29 -8.63
N ASN A 76 -1.43 5.31 -9.73
CA ASN A 76 -1.66 6.01 -10.99
C ASN A 76 -2.77 5.39 -11.87
N GLY A 77 -3.75 4.74 -11.24
CA GLY A 77 -4.88 4.09 -11.92
C GLY A 77 -4.70 2.61 -12.22
N CYS A 78 -3.52 2.02 -11.95
CA CYS A 78 -3.32 0.59 -12.20
C CYS A 78 -3.85 -0.31 -11.06
N ILE A 79 -5.08 -0.79 -11.23
CA ILE A 79 -5.80 -1.59 -10.23
C ILE A 79 -5.13 -2.95 -9.96
N HIS A 80 -4.82 -3.73 -11.00
CA HIS A 80 -4.54 -5.16 -10.83
C HIS A 80 -3.10 -5.51 -10.45
N SER A 81 -2.11 -4.75 -10.90
CA SER A 81 -0.70 -5.01 -10.55
C SER A 81 -0.22 -4.10 -9.43
N ARG A 82 -0.51 -2.79 -9.50
CA ARG A 82 0.08 -1.82 -8.58
C ARG A 82 -0.78 -1.56 -7.34
N LEU A 83 -2.05 -1.17 -7.51
CA LEU A 83 -2.95 -0.93 -6.39
C LEU A 83 -3.15 -2.20 -5.55
N LEU A 84 -3.36 -3.34 -6.19
CA LEU A 84 -3.45 -4.63 -5.50
C LEU A 84 -2.15 -5.02 -4.81
N GLY A 85 -0.99 -4.82 -5.46
CA GLY A 85 0.30 -4.99 -4.81
C GLY A 85 0.45 -4.09 -3.57
N PHE A 86 -0.01 -2.85 -3.65
CA PHE A 86 -0.02 -1.94 -2.51
C PHE A 86 -0.99 -2.39 -1.39
N CYS A 87 -2.17 -2.90 -1.73
CA CYS A 87 -3.08 -3.48 -0.74
C CYS A 87 -2.47 -4.69 -0.02
N VAL A 88 -1.77 -5.57 -0.75
CA VAL A 88 -1.06 -6.71 -0.15
C VAL A 88 0.08 -6.24 0.76
N HIS A 89 0.81 -5.19 0.37
CA HIS A 89 1.84 -4.57 1.19
C HIS A 89 1.26 -4.05 2.54
N GLU A 90 0.21 -3.25 2.47
CA GLU A 90 -0.47 -2.71 3.67
C GLU A 90 -1.10 -3.80 4.54
N LEU A 91 -1.59 -4.88 3.92
CA LEU A 91 -2.07 -6.06 4.64
C LEU A 91 -0.93 -6.69 5.45
N ILE A 92 0.26 -6.87 4.86
CA ILE A 92 1.41 -7.44 5.57
C ILE A 92 1.85 -6.54 6.73
N HIS A 93 1.78 -5.22 6.57
CA HIS A 93 1.99 -4.28 7.68
C HIS A 93 0.97 -4.49 8.81
N ALA A 94 -0.31 -4.63 8.49
CA ALA A 94 -1.35 -4.93 9.48
C ALA A 94 -1.15 -6.30 10.15
N MET A 95 -0.57 -7.27 9.44
CA MET A 95 -0.26 -8.59 9.99
C MET A 95 0.92 -8.58 10.95
N CYS A 96 1.99 -7.85 10.60
CA CYS A 96 3.21 -7.74 11.39
C CYS A 96 3.08 -6.77 12.58
N GLY A 97 2.26 -5.73 12.45
CA GLY A 97 2.04 -4.71 13.46
C GLY A 97 0.76 -4.91 14.28
N ASP A 98 0.31 -3.82 14.91
CA ASP A 98 -0.96 -3.75 15.64
C ASP A 98 -2.00 -2.98 14.82
N PRO A 99 -2.89 -3.69 14.09
CA PRO A 99 -3.86 -3.05 13.21
C PRO A 99 -4.98 -2.34 13.99
N SER A 100 -4.95 -2.32 15.33
CA SER A 100 -5.82 -1.46 16.14
C SER A 100 -5.30 -0.02 16.26
N LYS A 101 -4.04 0.24 15.87
CA LYS A 101 -3.39 1.56 15.93
C LYS A 101 -3.51 2.32 14.60
N PRO A 102 -3.38 3.66 14.60
CA PRO A 102 -3.31 4.42 13.36
C PRO A 102 -2.19 3.93 12.46
N ASN A 103 -2.47 3.82 11.16
CA ASN A 103 -1.46 3.58 10.13
C ASN A 103 -0.99 4.94 9.62
N TYR A 104 0.27 5.28 9.84
CA TYR A 104 0.86 6.52 9.37
C TYR A 104 1.61 6.34 8.05
N GLY A 105 1.30 5.36 7.19
CA GLY A 105 2.00 5.18 5.90
C GLY A 105 3.46 4.74 6.04
N THR A 106 3.73 4.00 7.12
CA THR A 106 4.96 3.30 7.53
C THR A 106 4.53 1.99 8.20
N PRO A 107 5.46 1.05 8.49
CA PRO A 107 5.15 -0.09 9.33
C PRO A 107 4.31 0.33 10.54
N VAL A 108 3.13 -0.26 10.70
CA VAL A 108 2.15 0.10 11.72
C VAL A 108 2.84 0.16 13.08
N GLY A 109 2.89 1.36 13.69
CA GLY A 109 3.51 1.61 14.99
C GLY A 109 4.80 2.44 15.00
N LEU A 110 5.32 2.91 13.85
CA LEU A 110 6.42 3.90 13.84
C LEU A 110 5.94 5.33 13.57
N PRO A 111 6.17 6.28 14.49
CA PRO A 111 6.06 7.71 14.21
C PRO A 111 7.33 8.21 13.49
N TYR A 112 7.61 7.77 12.25
CA TYR A 112 8.63 8.32 11.33
C TYR A 112 10.03 8.70 11.90
N GLY A 113 10.40 8.21 13.09
CA GLY A 113 11.47 8.77 13.90
C GLY A 113 11.88 7.86 15.05
N VAL A 114 13.00 8.19 15.69
CA VAL A 114 13.55 7.48 16.86
C VAL A 114 13.37 8.37 18.09
N PRO A 115 12.82 7.89 19.22
CA PRO A 115 12.68 8.70 20.42
C PRO A 115 14.00 9.36 20.84
N GLU A 116 13.97 10.60 21.31
CA GLU A 116 15.16 11.35 21.71
C GLU A 116 15.98 10.65 22.80
N HIS A 117 15.32 9.88 23.67
CA HIS A 117 15.98 9.12 24.73
C HIS A 117 16.71 7.86 24.25
N VAL A 118 16.47 7.41 23.00
CA VAL A 118 17.23 6.30 22.40
C VAL A 118 18.54 6.86 21.90
N SER A 119 19.65 6.31 22.41
CA SER A 119 20.98 6.79 22.06
C SER A 119 21.28 6.57 20.56
N PRO A 120 22.12 7.40 19.93
CA PRO A 120 22.54 7.18 18.53
C PRO A 120 23.19 5.81 18.31
N THR A 121 23.84 5.24 19.33
CA THR A 121 24.45 3.91 19.28
C THR A 121 23.44 2.76 19.27
N GLU A 122 22.23 2.99 19.78
CA GLU A 122 21.14 2.00 19.83
C GLU A 122 20.13 2.17 18.69
N GLU A 123 20.24 3.25 17.92
CA GLU A 123 19.29 3.62 16.86
C GLU A 123 19.06 2.50 15.83
N ALA A 124 20.12 1.82 15.40
CA ALA A 124 20.01 0.72 14.44
C ALA A 124 19.25 -0.47 15.03
N ALA A 125 19.47 -0.79 16.31
CA ALA A 125 18.75 -1.87 17.00
C ALA A 125 17.28 -1.50 17.21
N TYR A 126 16.99 -0.25 17.55
CA TYR A 126 15.63 0.26 17.65
C TYR A 126 14.88 0.19 16.31
N LEU A 127 15.54 0.55 15.20
CA LEU A 127 14.92 0.57 13.87
C LEU A 127 14.73 -0.83 13.26
N HIS A 128 15.52 -1.83 13.68
CA HIS A 128 15.57 -3.13 13.04
C HIS A 128 14.21 -3.87 12.98
N PRO A 129 13.40 -3.99 14.05
CA PRO A 129 12.10 -4.67 13.98
C PRO A 129 11.15 -4.05 12.95
N PHE A 130 11.21 -2.73 12.80
CA PHE A 130 10.35 -2.02 11.86
C PHE A 130 10.83 -2.15 10.42
N ASN A 131 12.16 -2.12 10.21
CA ASN A 131 12.75 -2.44 8.92
C ASN A 131 12.43 -3.88 8.49
N GLN A 132 12.34 -4.82 9.43
CA GLN A 132 11.86 -6.19 9.16
C GLN A 132 10.39 -6.22 8.74
N HIS A 133 9.53 -5.39 9.33
CA HIS A 133 8.13 -5.28 8.90
C HIS A 133 8.01 -4.74 7.47
N GLU A 134 8.79 -3.70 7.13
CA GLU A 134 8.89 -3.18 5.76
C GLU A 134 9.42 -4.24 4.79
N ALA A 135 10.51 -4.92 5.15
CA ALA A 135 11.11 -5.94 4.30
C ALA A 135 10.14 -7.08 4.02
N ARG A 136 9.38 -7.53 5.02
CA ARG A 136 8.31 -8.53 4.84
C ARG A 136 7.22 -8.02 3.92
N ALA A 137 6.76 -6.78 4.10
CA ALA A 137 5.73 -6.19 3.23
C ALA A 137 6.23 -6.03 1.78
N TRP A 138 7.53 -5.82 1.60
CA TRP A 138 8.19 -5.72 0.30
C TRP A 138 8.34 -7.06 -0.42
N VAL A 139 8.96 -8.05 0.23
CA VAL A 139 9.24 -9.36 -0.39
C VAL A 139 8.02 -10.29 -0.38
N GLY A 140 7.04 -10.02 0.48
CA GLY A 140 5.87 -10.87 0.72
C GLY A 140 4.75 -10.73 -0.31
N LEU A 141 4.85 -9.80 -1.27
CA LEU A 141 3.79 -9.53 -2.25
C LEU A 141 3.32 -10.80 -2.96
N ALA A 142 4.25 -11.53 -3.58
CA ALA A 142 3.93 -12.76 -4.32
C ALA A 142 3.43 -13.90 -3.41
N PRO A 143 4.14 -14.33 -2.35
CA PRO A 143 3.71 -15.48 -1.56
C PRO A 143 2.37 -15.23 -0.83
N VAL A 144 2.12 -14.00 -0.35
CA VAL A 144 0.85 -13.67 0.30
C VAL A 144 -0.28 -13.57 -0.71
N ALA A 145 -0.07 -12.92 -1.85
CA ALA A 145 -1.11 -12.81 -2.88
C ALA A 145 -1.51 -14.18 -3.45
N HIS A 146 -0.54 -15.06 -3.69
CA HIS A 146 -0.80 -16.42 -4.10
C HIS A 146 -1.59 -17.18 -3.02
N ARG A 147 -1.13 -17.14 -1.75
CA ARG A 147 -1.77 -17.88 -0.65
C ARG A 147 -3.20 -17.44 -0.36
N LEU A 148 -3.47 -16.14 -0.38
CA LEU A 148 -4.77 -15.58 0.00
C LEU A 148 -5.76 -15.51 -1.15
N PHE A 149 -5.27 -15.24 -2.36
CA PHE A 149 -6.12 -14.84 -3.49
C PHE A 149 -5.91 -15.70 -4.74
N GLY A 150 -4.97 -16.66 -4.74
CA GLY A 150 -4.66 -17.47 -5.92
C GLY A 150 -4.09 -16.65 -7.08
N ILE A 151 -3.45 -15.51 -6.77
CA ILE A 151 -2.89 -14.61 -7.78
C ILE A 151 -1.52 -15.10 -8.22
N GLU A 152 -1.36 -15.28 -9.53
CA GLU A 152 -0.11 -15.76 -10.13
C GLU A 152 0.56 -14.71 -11.04
N TRP A 153 -0.15 -13.63 -11.39
CA TRP A 153 0.46 -12.53 -12.15
C TRP A 153 1.30 -11.62 -11.26
N THR A 154 2.25 -10.91 -11.87
CA THR A 154 3.15 -10.01 -11.16
C THR A 154 2.38 -8.85 -10.53
N LEU A 155 2.46 -8.77 -9.19
CA LEU A 155 2.13 -7.59 -8.42
C LEU A 155 3.36 -6.69 -8.29
N LEU A 156 3.11 -5.39 -8.29
CA LEU A 156 4.13 -4.38 -8.18
C LEU A 156 3.89 -3.56 -6.91
N PRO A 157 4.96 -3.22 -6.17
CA PRO A 157 4.85 -2.30 -5.06
C PRO A 157 4.50 -0.87 -5.52
N ALA A 158 4.01 -0.07 -4.56
CA ALA A 158 3.71 1.35 -4.81
C ALA A 158 4.97 2.17 -5.15
N ARG A 159 6.13 1.75 -4.67
CA ARG A 159 7.43 2.36 -4.95
C ARG A 159 8.35 1.36 -5.63
N ASP A 160 9.52 1.80 -6.05
CA ASP A 160 10.59 0.96 -6.57
C ASP A 160 11.51 0.40 -5.48
N VAL A 161 11.46 0.97 -4.27
CA VAL A 161 12.18 0.51 -3.08
C VAL A 161 11.32 0.53 -1.82
N GLY A 162 11.66 -0.34 -0.86
CA GLY A 162 11.09 -0.34 0.49
C GLY A 162 11.51 0.90 1.29
N THR A 163 10.65 1.34 2.21
CA THR A 163 10.83 2.56 3.01
C THR A 163 11.59 2.28 4.30
N TYR A 164 12.86 1.86 4.19
CA TYR A 164 13.70 1.53 5.35
C TYR A 164 14.25 2.77 6.07
N GLY A 165 14.26 2.72 7.40
CA GLY A 165 14.92 3.69 8.27
C GLY A 165 16.34 3.25 8.62
N PHE A 166 17.36 4.00 8.21
CA PHE A 166 18.76 3.70 8.55
C PHE A 166 19.37 4.80 9.41
N ALA A 167 20.35 4.49 10.25
CA ALA A 167 20.96 5.54 11.08
C ALA A 167 21.73 6.58 10.23
N GLY A 168 21.58 7.86 10.61
CA GLY A 168 22.45 8.97 10.18
C GLY A 168 22.11 9.65 8.84
N GLY A 169 20.93 10.23 8.68
CA GLY A 169 20.56 10.95 7.45
C GLY A 169 19.29 11.81 7.57
N ASN A 170 18.82 12.37 6.45
CA ASN A 170 17.68 13.29 6.39
C ASN A 170 16.33 12.58 6.24
N SER A 171 15.37 12.87 7.13
CA SER A 171 14.01 12.32 7.06
C SER A 171 13.21 12.83 5.86
N LEU A 172 12.35 11.97 5.30
CA LEU A 172 11.36 12.32 4.27
C LEU A 172 10.10 13.01 4.82
N CYS A 173 9.90 12.98 6.15
CA CYS A 173 8.71 13.51 6.82
C CYS A 173 9.10 14.24 8.12
N ASP A 174 8.25 15.16 8.55
CA ASP A 174 8.35 15.70 9.91
C ASP A 174 8.01 14.63 10.96
N VAL A 175 8.61 14.76 12.14
CA VAL A 175 8.45 13.81 13.25
C VAL A 175 7.81 14.54 14.44
N PRO A 176 7.04 13.84 15.29
CA PRO A 176 6.45 14.44 16.49
C PRO A 176 7.51 14.98 17.47
N GLU A 177 7.09 15.85 18.39
CA GLU A 177 7.92 16.28 19.52
C GLU A 177 8.41 15.07 20.34
N GLY A 178 9.67 15.10 20.79
CA GLY A 178 10.31 13.99 21.48
C GLY A 178 10.87 12.88 20.58
N TYR A 179 10.81 13.05 19.25
CA TYR A 179 11.41 12.15 18.27
C TYR A 179 12.47 12.85 17.42
N ARG A 180 13.57 12.14 17.19
CA ARG A 180 14.62 12.50 16.23
C ARG A 180 14.25 11.99 14.84
N LYS A 181 14.55 12.80 13.83
CA LYS A 181 14.38 12.46 12.42
C LYS A 181 15.26 11.28 12.04
N VAL A 182 14.66 10.30 11.36
CA VAL A 182 15.36 9.14 10.78
C VAL A 182 15.33 9.28 9.26
N PRO A 183 16.46 9.15 8.56
CA PRO A 183 16.40 9.08 7.11
C PRO A 183 15.60 7.87 6.69
N HIS A 184 14.59 8.16 5.89
CA HIS A 184 14.01 7.13 5.06
C HIS A 184 14.82 7.15 3.77
N TYR A 185 15.34 5.98 3.43
CA TYR A 185 16.32 5.89 2.37
C TYR A 185 15.69 6.22 0.98
N ASP A 186 16.44 6.96 0.15
CA ASP A 186 16.11 7.28 -1.26
C ASP A 186 17.18 6.68 -2.18
N HIS A 187 16.76 5.84 -3.12
CA HIS A 187 17.66 5.11 -4.03
C HIS A 187 18.39 6.00 -5.04
N HIS A 188 17.86 7.19 -5.34
CA HIS A 188 18.56 8.19 -6.14
C HIS A 188 19.70 8.86 -5.37
N GLN A 189 19.57 8.96 -4.04
CA GLN A 189 20.51 9.72 -3.23
C GLN A 189 21.67 8.87 -2.67
N HIS A 190 21.52 7.55 -2.50
CA HIS A 190 22.50 6.75 -1.74
C HIS A 190 22.76 5.30 -2.25
N PRO A 191 22.70 5.00 -3.57
CA PRO A 191 22.37 3.69 -4.18
C PRO A 191 23.11 2.46 -3.62
N ARG A 192 24.44 2.55 -3.47
CA ARG A 192 25.28 1.40 -3.09
C ARG A 192 25.08 0.92 -1.65
N ARG A 193 24.82 1.85 -0.73
CA ARG A 193 24.63 1.52 0.69
C ARG A 193 23.32 0.76 0.89
N TYR A 194 22.28 1.12 0.13
CA TYR A 194 20.99 0.44 0.15
C TYR A 194 21.04 -0.97 -0.35
N ASP A 195 21.62 -1.20 -1.53
CA ASP A 195 21.69 -2.56 -2.07
C ASP A 195 22.28 -3.52 -1.03
N SER A 196 23.28 -3.09 -0.26
CA SER A 196 23.88 -3.95 0.76
C SER A 196 23.04 -4.14 2.04
N LEU A 197 22.29 -3.14 2.50
CA LEU A 197 21.56 -3.17 3.76
C LEU A 197 20.12 -3.65 3.58
N ALA A 198 19.43 -3.16 2.55
CA ALA A 198 18.07 -3.57 2.22
C ALA A 198 18.02 -5.03 1.81
N ARG A 199 18.95 -5.50 0.96
CA ARG A 199 18.94 -6.91 0.51
C ARG A 199 19.10 -7.88 1.68
N LYS A 200 19.93 -7.56 2.68
CA LYS A 200 20.06 -8.40 3.89
C LYS A 200 18.73 -8.52 4.64
N LEU A 201 18.04 -7.39 4.84
CA LEU A 201 16.72 -7.39 5.47
C LEU A 201 15.69 -8.17 4.63
N GLU A 202 15.74 -8.01 3.31
CA GLU A 202 14.85 -8.70 2.38
C GLU A 202 15.10 -10.21 2.34
N ASP A 203 16.36 -10.65 2.37
CA ASP A 203 16.73 -12.06 2.43
C ASP A 203 16.25 -12.69 3.75
N GLU A 204 16.50 -12.04 4.89
CA GLU A 204 15.97 -12.45 6.20
C GLU A 204 14.43 -12.49 6.21
N ALA A 205 13.78 -11.51 5.59
CA ALA A 205 12.32 -11.44 5.51
C ALA A 205 11.71 -12.54 4.63
N ARG A 206 12.44 -13.05 3.62
CA ARG A 206 11.96 -14.18 2.78
C ARG A 206 11.82 -15.46 3.60
N GLU A 207 12.74 -15.70 4.53
CA GLU A 207 12.71 -16.89 5.40
C GLU A 207 11.49 -16.90 6.33
N TRP A 208 10.89 -15.74 6.59
CA TRP A 208 9.68 -15.63 7.40
C TRP A 208 8.45 -16.26 6.73
N PHE A 209 8.37 -16.30 5.39
CA PHE A 209 7.21 -16.79 4.64
C PHE A 209 7.21 -18.32 4.47
N THR A 210 7.32 -19.05 5.57
CA THR A 210 7.16 -20.51 5.58
C THR A 210 5.70 -20.92 5.30
N PRO A 211 5.44 -22.18 4.90
CA PRO A 211 4.07 -22.68 4.73
C PRO A 211 3.19 -22.48 5.97
N ASP A 212 3.73 -22.74 7.16
CA ASP A 212 3.02 -22.55 8.43
C ASP A 212 2.71 -21.07 8.66
N LYS A 213 3.67 -20.17 8.41
CA LYS A 213 3.44 -18.73 8.56
C LYS A 213 2.39 -18.21 7.58
N LEU A 214 2.40 -18.69 6.34
CA LEU A 214 1.39 -18.37 5.34
C LEU A 214 0.01 -18.92 5.75
N GLY A 215 -0.04 -20.06 6.44
CA GLY A 215 -1.24 -20.60 7.08
C GLY A 215 -1.78 -19.68 8.18
N GLU A 216 -0.92 -19.19 9.07
CA GLU A 216 -1.29 -18.22 10.11
C GLU A 216 -1.82 -16.91 9.51
N ILE A 217 -1.15 -16.37 8.48
CA ILE A 217 -1.58 -15.17 7.77
C ILE A 217 -2.97 -15.40 7.17
N ALA A 218 -3.21 -16.54 6.51
CA ALA A 218 -4.51 -16.87 5.95
C ALA A 218 -5.60 -16.92 7.01
N ALA A 219 -5.37 -17.61 8.13
CA ALA A 219 -6.35 -17.71 9.22
C ALA A 219 -6.67 -16.33 9.82
N LYS A 220 -5.66 -15.50 10.08
CA LYS A 220 -5.85 -14.14 10.62
C LYS A 220 -6.58 -13.23 9.62
N PHE A 221 -6.31 -13.39 8.32
CA PHE A 221 -6.98 -12.66 7.26
C PHE A 221 -8.45 -13.04 7.15
N GLU A 222 -8.75 -14.33 7.09
CA GLU A 222 -10.11 -14.87 6.98
C GLU A 222 -10.97 -14.48 8.19
N ASP A 223 -10.38 -14.47 9.39
CA ASP A 223 -11.03 -13.98 10.60
C ASP A 223 -11.41 -12.50 10.48
N ALA A 224 -10.46 -11.65 10.08
CA ALA A 224 -10.69 -10.23 9.89
C ALA A 224 -11.72 -9.97 8.79
N GLU A 225 -11.59 -10.65 7.65
CA GLU A 225 -12.50 -10.55 6.51
C GLU A 225 -13.94 -10.85 6.94
N ARG A 226 -14.14 -11.92 7.70
CA ARG A 226 -15.47 -12.29 8.22
C ARG A 226 -16.07 -11.19 9.09
N HIS A 227 -15.28 -10.61 10.01
CA HIS A 227 -15.73 -9.52 10.87
C HIS A 227 -16.02 -8.24 10.10
N GLY A 228 -15.21 -7.91 9.09
CA GLY A 228 -15.39 -6.69 8.32
C GLY A 228 -16.52 -6.76 7.31
N ARG A 229 -16.78 -7.93 6.73
CA ARG A 229 -17.94 -8.16 5.86
C ARG A 229 -19.26 -7.86 6.57
N ALA A 230 -19.36 -8.21 7.85
CA ALA A 230 -20.53 -7.88 8.69
C ALA A 230 -20.69 -6.37 8.96
N LYS A 231 -19.60 -5.60 8.85
CA LYS A 231 -19.58 -4.13 9.03
C LYS A 231 -19.71 -3.36 7.71
N ARG A 232 -19.88 -4.07 6.58
CA ARG A 232 -19.90 -3.44 5.26
C ARG A 232 -21.16 -2.60 5.08
N PRO A 233 -21.06 -1.34 4.61
CA PRO A 233 -22.24 -0.48 4.46
C PRO A 233 -23.21 -0.93 3.37
N ALA A 234 -22.69 -1.55 2.30
CA ALA A 234 -23.48 -2.05 1.17
C ALA A 234 -22.79 -3.24 0.51
N ALA A 235 -23.55 -4.13 -0.12
CA ALA A 235 -22.97 -5.22 -0.90
C ALA A 235 -22.09 -4.68 -2.03
N TYR A 236 -20.98 -5.37 -2.30
CA TYR A 236 -20.14 -5.01 -3.44
C TYR A 236 -20.76 -5.56 -4.74
N PRO A 237 -20.62 -4.84 -5.87
CA PRO A 237 -20.95 -5.37 -7.18
C PRO A 237 -20.19 -6.67 -7.48
N ALA A 238 -20.67 -7.46 -8.44
CA ALA A 238 -19.98 -8.69 -8.80
C ALA A 238 -18.60 -8.37 -9.41
N PRO A 239 -17.49 -9.01 -8.95
CA PRO A 239 -16.15 -8.73 -9.45
C PRO A 239 -16.03 -8.89 -10.97
N ARG A 240 -16.70 -9.90 -11.53
CA ARG A 240 -16.73 -10.14 -12.99
C ARG A 240 -17.40 -9.03 -13.78
N GLU A 241 -18.41 -8.37 -13.23
CA GLU A 241 -19.06 -7.23 -13.88
C GLU A 241 -18.13 -6.02 -13.91
N MET A 242 -17.47 -5.73 -12.78
CA MET A 242 -16.49 -4.65 -12.68
C MET A 242 -15.28 -4.91 -13.60
N ALA A 243 -14.82 -6.16 -13.69
CA ALA A 243 -13.71 -6.54 -14.56
C ALA A 243 -14.00 -6.37 -16.06
N ARG A 244 -15.27 -6.31 -16.47
CA ARG A 244 -15.66 -6.04 -17.87
C ARG A 244 -15.59 -4.56 -18.23
N LEU A 245 -15.55 -3.66 -17.25
CA LEU A 245 -15.49 -2.24 -17.50
C LEU A 245 -14.20 -1.90 -18.26
N LYS A 246 -14.33 -1.07 -19.29
CA LYS A 246 -13.19 -0.62 -20.09
C LYS A 246 -12.56 0.61 -19.42
N PRO A 247 -11.21 0.71 -19.40
CA PRO A 247 -10.54 1.90 -18.91
C PRO A 247 -11.03 3.16 -19.60
N LYS A 248 -11.31 4.21 -18.83
CA LYS A 248 -11.70 5.52 -19.34
C LYS A 248 -10.62 6.53 -18.98
N LYS A 249 -10.30 7.42 -19.92
CA LYS A 249 -9.42 8.56 -19.63
C LYS A 249 -10.05 9.41 -18.51
N PRO A 250 -9.24 10.00 -17.63
CA PRO A 250 -9.74 11.00 -16.69
C PRO A 250 -10.50 12.11 -17.42
N GLY A 251 -11.58 12.59 -16.82
CA GLY A 251 -12.29 13.78 -17.28
C GLY A 251 -11.39 15.01 -17.21
N ARG A 252 -11.64 16.00 -18.09
CA ARG A 252 -10.80 17.21 -18.21
C ARG A 252 -10.58 17.94 -16.86
N ASN A 253 -11.58 17.92 -15.99
CA ASN A 253 -11.55 18.60 -14.70
C ASN A 253 -11.18 17.68 -13.52
N ASP A 254 -10.98 16.37 -13.76
CA ASP A 254 -10.56 15.44 -12.72
C ASP A 254 -9.12 15.72 -12.29
N LEU A 255 -8.73 15.27 -11.10
CA LEU A 255 -7.34 15.37 -10.66
C LEU A 255 -6.43 14.53 -11.55
N CYS A 256 -5.23 15.03 -11.80
CA CYS A 256 -4.28 14.38 -12.68
C CYS A 256 -3.64 13.16 -12.02
N LEU A 257 -3.63 12.02 -12.73
CA LEU A 257 -3.12 10.73 -12.24
C LEU A 257 -1.63 10.69 -11.87
N CYS A 258 -0.87 11.73 -12.21
CA CYS A 258 0.51 11.89 -11.77
C CYS A 258 0.65 12.37 -10.32
N GLY A 259 -0.47 12.60 -9.62
CA GLY A 259 -0.46 13.05 -8.22
C GLY A 259 -0.14 14.53 -8.02
N SER A 260 -0.04 15.32 -9.09
CA SER A 260 0.31 16.76 -9.00
C SER A 260 -0.75 17.66 -8.37
N MET A 261 -1.91 17.12 -7.99
CA MET A 261 -3.08 17.87 -7.50
C MET A 261 -3.68 18.87 -8.50
N ARG A 262 -3.13 18.98 -9.72
CA ARG A 262 -3.68 19.81 -10.80
C ARG A 262 -4.80 19.07 -11.53
N LYS A 263 -5.70 19.82 -12.18
CA LYS A 263 -6.70 19.24 -13.10
C LYS A 263 -5.97 18.53 -14.25
N TRP A 264 -6.51 17.41 -14.72
CA TRP A 264 -5.95 16.60 -15.81
C TRP A 264 -5.62 17.46 -17.04
N LYS A 265 -6.56 18.31 -17.48
CA LYS A 265 -6.37 19.22 -18.63
C LYS A 265 -5.24 20.24 -18.46
N GLN A 266 -4.81 20.51 -17.23
CA GLN A 266 -3.74 21.47 -16.89
C GLN A 266 -2.42 20.76 -16.55
N CYS A 267 -2.36 19.44 -16.73
CA CYS A 267 -1.20 18.62 -16.40
C CYS A 267 -0.99 17.57 -17.51
N CYS A 268 -1.10 16.27 -17.21
CA CYS A 268 -0.79 15.23 -18.18
C CYS A 268 -1.76 15.24 -19.38
N GLY A 269 -3.00 15.71 -19.22
CA GLY A 269 -3.93 15.89 -20.32
C GLY A 269 -3.52 16.98 -21.30
N ALA A 270 -2.75 17.99 -20.86
CA ALA A 270 -2.23 19.03 -21.75
C ALA A 270 -1.17 18.51 -22.72
N LEU A 271 -0.47 17.42 -22.35
CA LEU A 271 0.58 16.79 -23.16
C LEU A 271 0.02 15.82 -24.21
N VAL A 272 -1.29 15.53 -24.17
CA VAL A 272 -1.97 14.54 -25.03
C VAL A 272 -2.93 15.21 -26.02
N GLU A 273 -3.28 16.50 -25.81
CA GLU A 273 -4.18 17.30 -26.67
C GLU A 273 -3.40 18.16 -27.72
N VAL A 274 -2.14 17.82 -28.03
CA VAL A 274 -1.34 18.45 -29.11
C VAL A 274 -1.23 17.51 -30.30
#